data_AF-A0A1D8IP63-F1
#
_entry.id   AF-A0A1D8IP63-F1
#
_cell.length_a   1.000
_cell.length_b   1.000
_cell.length_c   1.000
_cell.angle_alpha   90.00
_cell.angle_beta   90.00
_cell.angle_gamma   90.00
#
_symmetry.space_group_name_H-M   'P 1'
#
loop_
_entity.id
_entity.type
_entity.pdbx_description
1 polymer ?
#
loop_
_entity_poly.entity_id
_entity_poly.type
_entity_poly.pdbx_seq_one_letter_code
_entity_poly.pdbx_strand_id
1 'polypeptide(L)' 'MPNPSTLTLIQLPAWQALVDHHRSMSARHLRQFFADDPQRGERLQVEAAGLYLDFSKNRITDETLTLLVDLARG' A
#
# COMPACT_ATOMS: atom_id res chain seq x y z
N MET A 1 -31.95 12.22 -4.57
CA MET A 1 -31.75 11.15 -3.57
C MET A 1 -30.44 11.42 -2.87
N PRO A 2 -30.36 11.41 -1.52
CA PRO A 2 -29.07 11.52 -0.85
C PRO A 2 -28.23 10.28 -1.19
N ASN A 3 -27.00 10.51 -1.64
CA ASN A 3 -26.04 9.49 -2.03
C ASN A 3 -25.55 8.71 -0.79
N PRO A 4 -25.62 7.37 -0.73
CA PRO A 4 -25.07 6.63 0.39
C PRO A 4 -23.53 6.55 0.27
N SER A 5 -22.85 7.57 0.77
CA SER A 5 -21.42 7.51 1.15
C SER A 5 -21.15 8.59 2.19
N THR A 6 -21.80 8.47 3.36
CA THR A 6 -21.77 9.48 4.42
C THR A 6 -20.49 9.44 5.28
N LEU A 7 -19.55 8.54 4.97
CA LEU A 7 -18.22 8.50 5.58
C LEU A 7 -17.20 9.05 4.60
N THR A 8 -16.40 10.01 5.06
CA THR A 8 -15.21 10.45 4.34
C THR A 8 -14.15 9.35 4.36
N LEU A 9 -13.25 9.33 3.37
CA LEU A 9 -12.18 8.32 3.24
C LEU A 9 -11.44 8.07 4.58
N ILE A 10 -11.16 9.14 5.32
CA ILE A 10 -10.40 9.09 6.57
C ILE A 10 -11.18 8.49 7.76
N GLN A 11 -12.48 8.29 7.61
CA GLN A 11 -13.35 7.69 8.63
C GLN A 11 -13.55 6.19 8.39
N LEU A 12 -13.07 5.65 7.27
CA LEU A 12 -13.21 4.22 6.97
C LEU A 12 -12.34 3.37 7.92
N PRO A 13 -12.83 2.21 8.39
CA PRO A 13 -12.01 1.28 9.17
C PRO A 13 -10.72 0.88 8.46
N ALA A 14 -10.76 0.69 7.13
CA ALA A 14 -9.58 0.39 6.31
C ALA A 14 -8.54 1.53 6.34
N TRP A 15 -8.99 2.79 6.42
CA TRP A 15 -8.09 3.93 6.59
C TRP A 15 -7.41 3.90 7.97
N GLN A 16 -8.17 3.62 9.03
CA GLN A 16 -7.60 3.52 10.38
C GLN A 16 -6.57 2.39 10.48
N ALA A 17 -6.82 1.24 9.85
CA ALA A 17 -5.86 0.14 9.75
C ALA A 17 -4.56 0.56 9.02
N LEU A 18 -4.66 1.33 7.93
CA LEU A 18 -3.49 1.90 7.24
C LEU A 18 -2.71 2.89 8.11
N VAL A 19 -3.40 3.71 8.91
CA VAL A 19 -2.74 4.64 9.85
C VAL A 19 -1.95 3.88 10.90
N ASP A 20 -2.53 2.81 11.45
CA ASP A 20 -1.86 1.99 12.46
C ASP A 20 -0.66 1.23 11.85
N HIS A 21 -0.81 0.67 10.65
CA HIS A 21 0.29 0.04 9.90
C HIS A 21 1.41 1.04 9.56
N HIS A 22 1.06 2.26 9.16
CA HIS A 22 2.04 3.29 8.85
C HIS A 22 2.95 3.59 10.06
N ARG A 23 2.44 3.54 11.29
CA ARG A 23 3.27 3.75 12.49
C ARG A 23 4.41 2.74 12.58
N SER A 24 4.15 1.46 12.28
CA SER A 24 5.17 0.40 12.29
C SER A 24 6.16 0.53 11.13
N MET A 25 5.72 1.01 9.97
CA MET A 25 6.54 1.14 8.78
C MET A 25 7.33 2.46 8.70
N SER A 26 6.90 3.51 9.40
CA SER A 26 7.44 4.87 9.29
C SER A 26 8.93 4.97 9.62
N ALA A 27 9.41 4.16 10.58
CA ALA A 27 10.79 4.13 11.03
C ALA A 27 11.72 3.31 10.11
N ARG A 28 11.17 2.47 9.23
CA ARG A 28 11.98 1.63 8.33
C ARG A 28 12.48 2.43 7.13
N HIS A 29 13.75 2.24 6.78
CA HIS A 29 14.36 2.82 5.59
C HIS A 29 14.22 1.91 4.38
N LEU A 30 14.03 2.49 3.18
CA LEU A 30 13.90 1.73 1.94
C LEU A 30 15.05 0.73 1.70
N ARG A 31 16.27 1.08 2.11
CA ARG A 31 17.43 0.17 2.03
C ARG A 31 17.23 -1.12 2.83
N GLN A 32 16.54 -1.06 3.97
CA GLN A 32 16.22 -2.26 4.76
C GLN A 32 15.20 -3.13 4.03
N PHE A 33 14.20 -2.54 3.36
CA PHE A 33 13.27 -3.32 2.54
C PHE A 33 13.96 -4.10 1.41
N PHE A 34 14.99 -3.53 0.77
CA PHE A 34 15.80 -4.26 -0.22
C PHE A 34 16.77 -5.26 0.40
N ALA A 35 17.25 -5.03 1.63
CA ALA A 35 18.07 -6.00 2.35
C ALA A 35 17.24 -7.22 2.78
N ASP A 36 16.01 -7.00 3.24
CA ASP A 36 15.09 -8.03 3.72
C ASP A 36 14.46 -8.82 2.55
N ASP A 37 14.23 -8.16 1.40
CA ASP A 37 13.71 -8.78 0.17
C ASP A 37 14.54 -8.32 -1.05
N PRO A 38 15.68 -8.97 -1.33
CA PRO A 38 16.54 -8.62 -2.47
C PRO A 38 15.85 -8.77 -3.83
N GLN A 39 14.82 -9.61 -3.93
CA GLN A 39 14.05 -9.85 -5.14
C GLN A 39 12.83 -8.91 -5.27
N ARG A 40 12.64 -7.95 -4.35
CA ARG A 40 11.48 -7.05 -4.38
C ARG A 40 11.34 -6.25 -5.67
N GLY A 41 12.45 -5.96 -6.36
CA GLY A 41 12.44 -5.27 -7.66
C GLY A 41 11.74 -6.06 -8.76
N GLU A 42 11.87 -7.40 -8.72
CA GLU A 42 11.22 -8.32 -9.65
C GLU A 42 9.81 -8.68 -9.21
N ARG A 43 9.57 -8.69 -7.88
CA ARG A 43 8.28 -9.07 -7.29
C ARG A 43 7.26 -7.93 -7.28
N LEU A 44 7.72 -6.69 -7.10
CA LEU A 44 6.87 -5.49 -7.01
C LEU A 44 6.92 -4.68 -8.31
N GLN A 45 6.91 -5.36 -9.43
CA GLN A 45 6.73 -4.76 -10.75
C GLN A 45 5.43 -5.24 -11.38
N VAL A 46 4.84 -4.40 -12.23
CA VAL A 46 3.69 -4.74 -13.04
C VAL A 46 3.92 -4.23 -14.45
N GLU A 47 3.69 -5.10 -15.42
CA GLU A 47 3.67 -4.74 -16.83
C GLU A 47 2.25 -4.87 -17.39
N ALA A 48 1.72 -3.79 -17.95
CA ALA A 48 0.39 -3.78 -18.55
C ALA A 48 0.27 -2.63 -19.56
N ALA A 49 -0.47 -2.85 -20.65
CA ALA A 49 -0.71 -1.83 -21.68
C ALA A 49 0.56 -1.14 -22.21
N GLY A 50 1.68 -1.87 -22.30
CA GLY A 50 2.98 -1.32 -22.72
C GLY A 50 3.68 -0.43 -21.68
N LEU A 51 3.17 -0.39 -20.45
CA LEU A 51 3.79 0.31 -19.32
C LEU A 51 4.46 -0.68 -18.37
N TYR A 52 5.65 -0.32 -17.91
CA TYR A 52 6.36 -1.00 -16.84
C TYR A 52 6.34 -0.14 -15.58
N LEU A 53 5.73 -0.64 -14.52
CA LEU A 53 5.61 0.05 -13.23
C LEU A 53 6.43 -0.68 -12.18
N ASP A 54 7.37 0.03 -11.56
CA ASP A 54 8.20 -0.48 -10.48
C ASP A 54 7.76 0.13 -9.12
N PHE A 55 7.02 -0.65 -8.33
CA PHE A 55 6.58 -0.27 -7.00
C PHE A 55 7.62 -0.55 -5.91
N SER A 56 8.74 -1.21 -6.24
CA SER A 56 9.73 -1.67 -5.26
C SER A 56 10.36 -0.56 -4.44
N LYS A 57 10.40 0.68 -4.97
CA LYS A 57 10.99 1.84 -4.30
C LYS A 57 10.06 2.52 -3.27
N ASN A 58 8.94 1.89 -2.92
CA ASN A 58 8.04 2.34 -1.86
C ASN A 58 8.26 1.54 -0.57
N ARG A 59 7.91 2.13 0.59
CA ARG A 59 7.94 1.46 1.91
C ARG A 59 6.71 0.56 2.09
N ILE A 60 6.57 -0.40 1.18
CA ILE A 60 5.43 -1.31 1.12
C ILE A 60 5.87 -2.75 1.41
N THR A 61 5.02 -3.46 2.15
CA THR A 61 5.02 -4.90 2.35
C THR A 61 3.75 -5.50 1.74
N ASP A 62 3.63 -6.82 1.77
CA ASP A 62 2.42 -7.53 1.30
C ASP A 62 1.20 -7.14 2.14
N GLU A 63 1.40 -6.90 3.44
CA GLU A 63 0.39 -6.35 4.34
C GLU A 63 0.00 -4.92 3.91
N THR A 64 0.97 -4.05 3.56
CA THR A 64 0.65 -2.71 3.04
C THR A 64 -0.24 -2.79 1.80
N LEU A 65 0.08 -3.68 0.86
CA LEU A 65 -0.70 -3.85 -0.37
C LEU A 65 -2.12 -4.35 -0.07
N THR A 66 -2.26 -5.31 0.84
CA THR A 66 -3.56 -5.82 1.28
C THR A 66 -4.43 -4.69 1.84
N LEU A 67 -3.88 -3.90 2.77
CA LEU A 67 -4.59 -2.78 3.39
C LEU A 67 -4.96 -1.66 2.40
N LEU A 68 -4.09 -1.37 1.43
CA LEU A 68 -4.37 -0.39 0.38
C LEU A 68 -5.48 -0.86 -0.57
N VAL A 69 -5.48 -2.15 -0.92
CA VAL A 69 -6.54 -2.73 -1.76
C VAL A 69 -7.87 -2.77 -1.00
N ASP A 70 -7.85 -3.08 0.29
CA ASP A 70 -9.05 -3.05 1.13
C ASP A 70 -9.63 -1.63 1.24
N LEU A 71 -8.78 -0.60 1.38
CA LEU A 71 -9.21 0.79 1.31
C LEU A 71 -9.84 1.13 -0.05
N ALA A 72 -9.28 0.63 -1.16
CA ALA A 72 -9.78 0.93 -2.51
C ALA A 72 -11.11 0.23 -2.84
N ARG A 73 -11.48 -0.82 -2.11
CA ARG A 73 -12.74 -1.58 -2.30
C ARG A 73 -13.92 -1.00 -1.51
N GLY A 74 -13.65 -0.26 -0.44
CA GLY A 74 -14.65 0.38 0.42
C GLY A 74 -15.14 1.71 -0.13
#